data_AF-A0A3C0K9T1-F1
#
_entry.id   AF-A0A3C0K9T1-F1
#
_cell.length_a   1.000
_cell.length_b   1.000
_cell.length_c   1.000
_cell.angle_alpha   90.00
_cell.angle_beta   90.00
_cell.angle_gamma   90.00
#
_symmetry.space_group_name_H-M   'P 1'
#
loop_
_entity.id
_entity.type
_entity.pdbx_description
1 polymer ?
#
loop_
_entity_poly.entity_id
_entity_poly.type
_entity_poly.pdbx_seq_one_letter_code
_entity_poly.pdbx_strand_id
1 'polypeptide(L)'
;GIDFKITQPHKGFNRKIGEFAGHHISPSGEVLGAEVWAASQHEWLPNAEDLQFIASLMKPCHQPGQYASWIAPPRMGINQQPVDYEYVKID
;
A
#
# COMPACT_ATOMS: atom_id res chain seq x y z
N GLY A 1 -11.31 -11.68 16.83
CA GLY A 1 -11.19 -11.06 15.49
C GLY A 1 -9.86 -10.33 15.42
N ILE A 2 -9.65 -9.52 14.38
CA ILE A 2 -8.53 -8.56 14.29
C ILE A 2 -9.15 -7.16 14.42
N ASP A 3 -8.69 -6.36 15.38
CA ASP A 3 -9.29 -5.05 15.68
C ASP A 3 -8.82 -3.92 14.75
N PHE A 4 -7.79 -4.18 13.94
CA PHE A 4 -7.24 -3.24 12.96
C PHE A 4 -8.27 -2.85 11.90
N LYS A 5 -8.33 -1.55 11.58
CA LYS A 5 -9.17 -1.00 10.51
C LYS A 5 -8.36 -0.01 9.69
N ILE A 6 -8.52 -0.09 8.37
CA ILE A 6 -8.00 0.93 7.45
C ILE A 6 -8.97 2.12 7.48
N THR A 7 -8.43 3.33 7.52
CA THR A 7 -9.19 4.58 7.51
C THR A 7 -8.69 5.51 6.40
N GLN A 8 -9.54 6.43 5.96
CA GLN A 8 -9.12 7.50 5.06
C GLN A 8 -8.54 8.66 5.88
N PRO A 9 -7.43 9.28 5.48
CA PRO A 9 -6.92 10.47 6.15
C PRO A 9 -7.81 11.68 5.85
N HIS A 10 -7.68 12.72 6.68
CA HIS A 10 -8.30 14.02 6.42
C HIS A 10 -7.93 14.57 5.03
N LYS A 11 -8.87 15.23 4.35
CA LYS A 11 -8.71 15.75 2.96
C LYS A 11 -7.54 16.71 2.74
N GLY A 12 -7.05 17.32 3.82
CA GLY A 12 -5.90 18.24 3.83
C GLY A 12 -4.55 17.55 4.04
N PHE A 13 -4.54 16.27 4.44
CA PHE A 13 -3.31 15.51 4.67
C PHE A 13 -2.48 15.38 3.38
N ASN A 14 -1.18 15.63 3.49
CA ASN A 14 -0.18 15.45 2.42
C ASN A 14 -0.55 16.07 1.06
N ARG A 15 -1.05 17.32 1.04
CA ARG A 15 -1.44 18.01 -0.19
C ARG A 15 -0.30 18.86 -0.76
N LYS A 16 -0.11 18.77 -2.08
CA LYS A 16 0.84 19.60 -2.85
C LYS A 16 0.18 20.69 -3.70
N ILE A 17 -1.15 20.69 -3.79
CA ILE A 17 -1.95 21.59 -4.64
C ILE A 17 -3.19 22.06 -3.88
N GLY A 18 -3.56 23.33 -4.07
CA GLY A 18 -4.77 23.94 -3.53
C GLY A 18 -4.57 24.62 -2.17
N GLU A 19 -5.66 24.97 -1.50
CA GLU A 19 -5.67 25.74 -0.23
C GLU A 19 -4.87 25.07 0.90
N PHE A 20 -4.78 23.73 0.92
CA PHE A 20 -4.00 23.00 1.93
C PHE A 20 -2.52 22.81 1.57
N ALA A 21 -2.09 23.26 0.39
CA ALA A 21 -0.68 23.18 0.00
C ALA A 21 0.17 24.06 0.92
N GLY A 22 1.32 23.54 1.38
CA GLY A 22 2.21 24.25 2.30
C GLY A 22 1.81 24.14 3.78
N HIS A 23 0.68 23.51 4.10
CA HIS A 23 0.30 23.19 5.47
C HIS A 23 0.67 21.74 5.82
N HIS A 24 1.08 21.51 7.05
CA HIS A 24 1.23 20.18 7.62
C HIS A 24 -0.04 19.85 8.38
N ILE A 25 -0.79 18.87 7.90
CA ILE A 25 -2.06 18.42 8.50
C ILE A 25 -1.94 16.93 8.73
N SER A 26 -2.19 16.44 9.96
CA SER A 26 -2.14 15.02 10.31
C SER A 26 -3.25 14.21 9.61
N PRO A 27 -3.18 12.86 9.58
CA PRO A 27 -4.27 12.03 9.09
C PRO A 27 -5.60 12.25 9.84
N SER A 28 -5.55 12.61 11.13
CA SER A 28 -6.71 12.97 11.95
C SER A 28 -7.26 14.39 11.69
N GLY A 29 -6.52 15.23 10.96
CA GLY A 29 -6.95 16.58 10.57
C GLY A 29 -6.40 17.72 11.44
N GLU A 30 -5.43 17.45 12.30
CA GLU A 30 -4.78 18.47 13.14
C GLU A 30 -3.74 19.24 12.34
N VAL A 31 -3.72 20.57 12.47
CA VAL A 31 -2.67 21.40 11.86
C VAL A 31 -1.42 21.34 12.72
N LEU A 32 -0.32 20.92 12.12
CA LEU A 32 0.95 20.66 12.80
C LEU A 32 2.01 21.70 12.43
N GLY A 33 2.93 21.94 13.36
CA GLY A 33 4.19 22.63 13.06
C GLY A 33 5.13 21.74 12.24
N ALA A 34 6.13 22.36 11.59
CA ALA A 34 7.10 21.65 10.76
C ALA A 34 7.93 20.62 11.54
N GLU A 35 8.32 20.91 12.78
CA GLU A 35 9.08 19.97 13.61
C GLU A 35 8.27 18.72 13.96
N VAL A 36 7.02 18.90 14.38
CA VAL A 36 6.10 17.79 14.70
C VAL A 36 5.82 16.96 13.46
N TRP A 37 5.59 17.60 12.31
CA TRP A 37 5.44 16.89 11.04
C TRP A 37 6.68 16.06 10.70
N ALA A 38 7.88 16.66 10.77
CA ALA A 38 9.12 15.97 10.44
C ALA A 38 9.36 14.75 11.34
N ALA A 39 9.03 14.88 12.63
CA ALA A 39 9.16 13.80 13.60
C ALA A 39 8.15 12.66 13.36
N SER A 40 6.91 12.95 12.95
CA SER A 40 5.83 11.94 12.90
C SER A 40 5.48 11.42 11.50
N GLN A 41 5.90 12.08 10.41
CA GLN A 41 5.45 11.72 9.05
C GLN A 41 5.74 10.28 8.63
N HIS A 42 6.78 9.66 9.20
CA HIS A 42 7.18 8.28 8.91
C HIS A 42 6.20 7.25 9.50
N GLU A 43 5.31 7.65 10.42
CA GLU A 43 4.23 6.80 10.91
C GLU A 43 3.03 6.73 9.93
N TRP A 44 2.96 7.66 8.98
CA TRP A 44 1.80 7.80 8.08
C TRP A 44 2.14 7.59 6.61
N LEU A 45 3.38 7.88 6.22
CA LEU A 45 3.87 7.75 4.86
C LEU A 45 5.02 6.75 4.82
N PRO A 46 5.06 5.86 3.81
CA PRO A 46 6.16 4.92 3.66
C PRO A 46 7.51 5.63 3.62
N ASN A 47 8.44 5.17 4.43
CA ASN A 47 9.82 5.64 4.46
C ASN A 47 10.73 4.75 3.58
N ALA A 48 12.03 5.06 3.53
CA ALA A 48 12.97 4.32 2.70
C ALA A 48 13.11 2.83 3.12
N GLU A 49 13.07 2.55 4.42
CA GLU A 49 13.18 1.19 4.97
C GLU A 49 11.93 0.37 4.63
N ASP A 50 10.73 0.96 4.73
CA ASP A 50 9.48 0.32 4.31
C ASP A 50 9.52 -0.07 2.83
N LEU A 51 9.98 0.85 1.98
CA LEU A 51 10.07 0.62 0.53
C LEU A 51 11.12 -0.44 0.20
N GLN A 52 12.25 -0.45 0.90
CA GLN A 52 13.28 -1.48 0.75
C GLN A 52 12.75 -2.86 1.16
N PHE A 53 12.02 -2.93 2.27
CA PHE A 53 11.39 -4.16 2.70
C PHE A 53 10.38 -4.67 1.66
N ILE A 54 9.48 -3.81 1.17
CA ILE A 54 8.52 -4.17 0.12
C ILE A 54 9.25 -4.68 -1.13
N ALA A 55 10.29 -3.98 -1.58
CA ALA A 55 11.08 -4.40 -2.74
C ALA A 55 11.71 -5.79 -2.55
N SER A 56 12.15 -6.13 -1.33
CA SER A 56 12.73 -7.44 -1.04
C SER A 56 11.74 -8.61 -1.19
N LEU A 57 10.43 -8.33 -1.09
CA LEU A 57 9.35 -9.30 -1.25
C LEU A 57 8.98 -9.54 -2.73
N MET A 58 9.32 -8.61 -3.62
CA MET A 58 8.88 -8.62 -5.02
C MET A 58 9.68 -9.61 -5.88
N LYS A 59 9.42 -10.91 -5.66
CA LYS A 59 9.98 -12.01 -6.46
C LYS A 59 8.89 -12.59 -7.36
N PRO A 60 9.11 -12.67 -8.69
CA PRO A 60 8.11 -13.19 -9.61
C PRO A 60 7.88 -14.70 -9.43
N CYS A 61 6.62 -15.13 -9.56
CA CYS A 61 6.20 -16.53 -9.62
C CYS A 61 5.40 -16.73 -10.92
N HIS A 62 5.92 -17.48 -11.88
CA HIS A 62 5.29 -17.66 -13.20
C HIS A 62 4.60 -19.01 -13.38
N GLN A 63 4.83 -19.97 -12.48
CA GLN A 63 4.23 -21.29 -12.61
C GLN A 63 2.71 -21.23 -12.36
N PRO A 64 1.88 -21.89 -13.18
CA PRO A 64 0.44 -21.97 -12.93
C PRO A 64 0.14 -22.50 -11.53
N GLY A 65 -0.78 -21.84 -10.83
CA GLY A 65 -1.17 -22.19 -9.46
C GLY A 65 -0.19 -21.76 -8.36
N GLN A 66 0.94 -21.11 -8.70
CA GLN A 66 1.85 -20.53 -7.70
C GLN A 66 1.59 -19.04 -7.48
N TYR A 67 1.77 -18.61 -6.23
CA TYR A 67 1.60 -17.24 -5.78
C TYR A 67 2.80 -16.84 -4.92
N ALA A 68 3.21 -15.57 -5.02
CA ALA A 68 4.25 -15.03 -4.16
C ALA A 68 3.81 -15.08 -2.69
N SER A 69 4.76 -15.25 -1.77
CA SER A 69 4.46 -15.50 -0.35
C SER A 69 3.70 -14.38 0.37
N TRP A 70 3.72 -13.16 -0.16
CA TRP A 70 3.08 -11.98 0.43
C TRP A 70 1.61 -11.80 0.01
N ILE A 71 1.08 -12.63 -0.90
CA ILE A 71 -0.30 -12.54 -1.37
C ILE A 71 -0.98 -13.91 -1.33
N ALA A 72 -2.21 -13.94 -0.79
CA ALA A 72 -3.02 -15.15 -0.78
C ALA A 72 -3.55 -15.48 -2.19
N PRO A 73 -3.79 -16.77 -2.50
CA PRO A 73 -4.47 -17.15 -3.74
C PRO A 73 -5.86 -16.50 -3.87
N PRO A 74 -6.31 -16.16 -5.08
CA PRO A 74 -7.65 -15.64 -5.32
C PRO A 74 -8.70 -16.73 -5.04
N ARG A 75 -9.90 -16.29 -4.67
CA ARG A 75 -11.01 -17.20 -4.38
C ARG A 75 -11.45 -18.04 -5.59
N MET A 76 -11.36 -17.48 -6.79
CA MET A 76 -11.78 -18.12 -8.02
C MET A 76 -10.94 -17.64 -9.20
N GLY A 77 -10.84 -18.49 -10.22
CA GLY A 77 -10.20 -18.13 -11.48
C GLY A 77 -11.05 -17.19 -12.34
N ILE A 78 -10.55 -16.91 -13.54
CA ILE A 78 -11.20 -16.01 -14.50
C ILE A 78 -11.91 -16.85 -15.57
N ASN A 79 -13.09 -16.40 -16.02
CA ASN A 79 -13.84 -17.04 -17.11
C ASN A 79 -14.10 -18.55 -16.89
N GLN A 80 -14.50 -18.92 -15.67
CA GLN A 80 -14.76 -20.31 -15.27
C GLN A 80 -13.55 -21.25 -15.38
N GLN A 81 -12.35 -20.73 -15.63
CA GLN A 81 -11.11 -21.50 -15.59
C GLN A 81 -10.69 -21.71 -14.12
N PRO A 82 -9.97 -22.81 -13.83
CA PRO A 82 -9.42 -23.04 -12.50
C PRO A 82 -8.31 -22.04 -12.15
N VAL A 83 -7.98 -21.89 -10.87
CA VAL A 83 -6.96 -20.93 -10.39
C VAL A 83 -5.54 -21.25 -10.85
N ASP A 84 -5.29 -22.48 -11.28
CA ASP A 84 -4.04 -23.00 -11.81
C ASP A 84 -4.05 -23.11 -13.35
N TYR A 85 -5.00 -22.48 -14.02
CA TYR A 85 -4.99 -22.33 -15.47
C TYR A 85 -3.76 -21.53 -15.92
N GLU A 86 -3.19 -21.90 -17.07
CA GLU A 86 -2.11 -21.16 -17.71
C GLU A 86 -2.65 -19.87 -18.35
N TYR A 87 -2.81 -18.83 -17.53
CA TYR A 87 -3.37 -17.54 -17.96
C TYR A 87 -2.49 -16.77 -18.94
N VAL A 88 -1.19 -17.05 -18.97
CA VAL A 88 -0.22 -16.40 -19.85
C VAL A 88 0.71 -17.47 -20.39
N LYS A 89 0.88 -17.50 -21.72
CA LYS A 89 1.90 -18.32 -22.40
C LYS A 89 3.04 -17.41 -22.81
N ILE A 90 4.25 -17.75 -22.35
CA ILE A 90 5.47 -17.00 -22.65
C ILE A 90 6.32 -17.96 -23.50
N ASP A 91 6.11 -17.89 -24.80
CA ASP A 91 6.93 -18.56 -25.82
C ASP A 91 8.09 -17.66 -26.27
#